data_AF-A0A139DKW9-F1
#
_entry.id   AF-A0A139DKW9-F1
#
_cell.length_a   1.000
_cell.length_b   1.000
_cell.length_c   1.000
_cell.angle_alpha   90.00
_cell.angle_beta   90.00
_cell.angle_gamma   90.00
#
_symmetry.space_group_name_H-M   'P 1'
#
loop_
_entity.id
_entity.type
_entity.pdbx_description
1 polymer ?
#
loop_
_entity_poly.entity_id
_entity_poly.type
_entity_poly.pdbx_seq_one_letter_code
_entity_poly.pdbx_strand_id
1 'polypeptide(L)' 'MTSKKQTEFHKVARAKGWRLVDIGERWGIGERQMSRLANRPTRKDLDAVNGLPYKET' A
#
# COMPACT_ATOMS: atom_id res chain seq x y z
N MET A 1 13.59 -18.94 -6.29
CA MET A 1 12.81 -18.03 -5.41
C MET A 1 12.58 -16.74 -6.17
N THR A 2 11.35 -16.48 -6.62
CA THR A 2 11.03 -15.28 -7.40
C THR A 2 11.01 -14.06 -6.48
N SER A 3 12.02 -13.20 -6.60
CA SER A 3 12.05 -11.90 -5.94
C SER A 3 10.81 -11.10 -6.34
N LYS A 4 9.76 -11.10 -5.51
CA LYS A 4 8.59 -10.23 -5.73
C LYS A 4 9.11 -8.79 -5.76
N LYS A 5 9.05 -8.15 -6.93
CA LYS A 5 9.36 -6.73 -7.09
C LYS A 5 8.48 -5.94 -6.11
N GLN A 6 9.09 -5.44 -5.03
CA GLN A 6 8.41 -4.53 -4.13
C GLN A 6 8.25 -3.20 -4.86
N THR A 7 7.01 -2.84 -5.15
CA THR A 7 6.67 -1.57 -5.79
C THR A 7 6.87 -0.41 -4.82
N GLU A 8 6.94 0.81 -5.36
CA GLU A 8 6.94 2.08 -4.61
C GLU A 8 5.87 2.10 -3.51
N PHE A 9 4.65 1.65 -3.84
CA PHE A 9 3.54 1.55 -2.90
C PHE A 9 3.88 0.74 -1.65
N HIS A 10 4.52 -0.42 -1.82
CA HIS A 10 4.93 -1.27 -0.70
C HIS A 10 5.99 -0.59 0.16
N LYS A 11 6.92 0.14 -0.47
CA LYS A 11 7.99 0.85 0.25
C LYS A 11 7.41 1.97 1.11
N VAL A 12 6.56 2.83 0.53
CA VAL A 12 5.95 3.95 1.26
C VAL A 12 5.04 3.44 2.37
N ALA A 13 4.17 2.46 2.09
CA ALA A 13 3.28 1.89 3.10
C ALA A 13 4.08 1.33 4.28
N ARG A 14 5.14 0.54 4.03
CA ARG A 14 5.99 0.00 5.09
C ARG A 14 6.79 1.07 5.82
N ALA A 15 7.32 2.07 5.12
CA ALA A 15 8.04 3.19 5.73
C ALA A 15 7.15 3.96 6.72
N LYS A 16 5.85 4.05 6.44
CA LYS A 16 4.86 4.67 7.32
C LYS A 16 4.30 3.73 8.40
N GLY A 17 4.71 2.46 8.44
CA GLY A 17 4.21 1.46 9.39
C GLY A 17 2.86 0.83 9.02
N TRP A 18 2.39 1.02 7.79
CA TRP A 18 1.10 0.48 7.34
C TRP A 18 1.26 -0.87 6.62
N ARG A 19 0.32 -1.78 6.89
CA ARG A 19 0.16 -3.03 6.11
C ARG A 19 -0.89 -2.80 5.02
N LEU A 20 -0.79 -3.54 3.92
CA LEU A 20 -1.77 -3.46 2.83
C LEU A 20 -3.20 -3.79 3.30
N VAL A 21 -3.33 -4.76 4.21
CA VAL A 21 -4.63 -5.13 4.80
C VAL A 21 -5.23 -3.95 5.57
N ASP A 22 -4.44 -3.27 6.40
CA ASP A 22 -4.90 -2.11 7.18
C ASP A 22 -5.33 -0.95 6.26
N ILE A 23 -4.57 -0.70 5.19
CA ILE A 23 -4.91 0.33 4.20
C ILE A 23 -6.18 -0.06 3.43
N GLY A 24 -6.29 -1.33 3.05
CA GLY A 24 -7.47 -1.87 2.37
C GLY A 24 -8.73 -1.72 3.22
N GLU A 25 -8.67 -2.10 4.50
CA GLU A 25 -9.76 -1.90 5.46
C GLU A 25 -10.13 -0.42 5.59
N ARG A 26 -9.13 0.47 5.71
CA ARG A 26 -9.36 1.91 5.83
C ARG A 26 -10.03 2.51 4.59
N TRP A 27 -9.72 2.01 3.40
CA TRP A 27 -10.27 2.50 2.14
C TRP A 27 -11.51 1.72 1.67
N GLY A 28 -11.94 0.68 2.40
CA GLY A 28 -13.04 -0.19 1.99
C GLY A 28 -12.71 -1.05 0.76
N ILE A 29 -11.43 -1.30 0.50
CA ILE A 29 -10.95 -2.06 -0.65
C ILE A 29 -10.56 -3.47 -0.20
N GLY A 30 -11.16 -4.48 -0.82
CA GLY A 30 -10.85 -5.87 -0.51
C GLY A 30 -9.40 -6.25 -0.82
N GLU A 31 -8.85 -7.20 -0.07
CA GLU A 31 -7.41 -7.59 -0.13
C GLU A 31 -6.89 -7.90 -1.53
N ARG A 32 -7.71 -8.58 -2.36
CA ARG A 32 -7.36 -8.89 -3.75
C ARG A 32 -7.19 -7.65 -4.61
N GLN A 33 -8.09 -6.68 -4.46
CA GLN A 33 -8.04 -5.43 -5.21
C GLN A 33 -6.89 -4.56 -4.69
N MET A 34 -6.69 -4.53 -3.38
CA MET A 34 -5.55 -3.86 -2.75
C MET A 34 -4.20 -4.45 -3.22
N SER A 35 -4.11 -5.78 -3.31
CA SER A 35 -2.92 -6.45 -3.85
C SER A 35 -2.68 -6.10 -5.32
N ARG A 36 -3.73 -5.92 -6.13
CA ARG A 36 -3.59 -5.46 -7.52
C ARG A 36 -3.08 -4.03 -7.58
N LEU A 37 -3.66 -3.13 -6.79
CA LEU A 37 -3.24 -1.72 -6.69
C LEU A 37 -1.79 -1.62 -6.23
N ALA A 38 -1.42 -2.35 -5.16
CA ALA A 38 -0.06 -2.35 -4.66
C ALA A 38 0.93 -2.92 -5.69
N ASN A 39 0.56 -3.90 -6.51
CA ASN A 39 1.43 -4.45 -7.55
C ASN A 39 1.53 -3.59 -8.83
N ARG A 40 0.52 -2.77 -9.11
CA ARG A 40 0.48 -1.85 -10.25
C ARG A 40 -0.07 -0.50 -9.81
N PRO A 41 0.67 0.25 -8.96
CA PRO A 41 0.14 1.47 -8.37
C PRO A 41 0.05 2.55 -9.44
N THR A 42 -1.12 3.18 -9.52
CA THR A 42 -1.27 4.40 -10.32
C THR A 42 -0.75 5.60 -9.53
N ARG A 43 -0.58 6.75 -10.21
CA ARG A 43 -0.12 7.98 -9.56
C ARG A 43 -1.07 8.42 -8.43
N LYS A 44 -2.37 8.19 -8.58
CA LYS A 44 -3.39 8.46 -7.55
C LYS A 44 -3.21 7.57 -6.32
N ASP A 45 -2.90 6.28 -6.53
CA ASP A 45 -2.70 5.33 -5.43
C ASP A 45 -1.44 5.65 -4.63
N LEU A 46 -0.35 6.05 -5.32
CA LEU A 46 0.87 6.50 -4.68
C LEU A 46 0.64 7.77 -3.85
N ASP A 47 -0.09 8.73 -4.40
CA ASP A 47 -0.46 9.95 -3.68
C ASP A 47 -1.31 9.64 -2.44
N ALA A 48 -2.28 8.74 -2.58
CA ALA A 48 -3.10 8.29 -1.46
C ALA A 48 -2.28 7.65 -0.33
N VAL A 49 -1.29 6.80 -0.65
CA VAL A 49 -0.38 6.22 0.36
C VAL A 49 0.54 7.26 0.97
N ASN A 50 1.05 8.19 0.15
CA ASN A 50 1.88 9.29 0.64
C ASN A 50 1.13 10.20 1.62
N GLY A 51 -0.17 10.40 1.41
CA GLY A 51 -1.06 11.13 2.30
C GLY A 51 -1.45 10.39 3.59
N LEU A 52 -1.13 9.10 3.74
CA LEU A 52 -1.37 8.39 4.99
C LEU A 52 -0.48 8.99 6.10
N PRO A 53 -1.02 9.25 7.31
CA PRO A 53 -0.18 9.62 8.45
C PRO A 53 0.76 8.47 8.80
N TYR A 54 1.85 8.73 9.52
CA TYR A 54 2.63 7.65 10.11
C TYR A 54 1.76 6.91 11.12
N LYS A 55 1.79 5.58 11.08
CA LYS A 55 1.12 4.78 12.10
C LYS A 55 1.96 4.92 13.36
N GLU A 56 1.59 5.86 14.23
CA GLU A 56 2.24 6.03 15.52
C GLU A 56 2.10 4.69 16.28
N THR A 57 3.25 4.13 16.65
CA THR A 57 3.40 2.89 17.40
C THR A 57 2.78 2.98 18.79
#